data_AF-A0A8J3REF2-F1
#
_entry.id   AF-A0A8J3REF2-F1
#
_cell.length_a   1.000
_cell.length_b   1.000
_cell.length_c   1.000
_cell.angle_alpha   90.00
_cell.angle_beta   90.00
_cell.angle_gamma   90.00
#
_symmetry.space_group_name_H-M   'P 1'
#
loop_
_entity.id
_entity.type
_entity.pdbx_description
1 polymer ?
#
loop_
_entity_poly.entity_id
_entity_poly.type
_entity_poly.pdbx_seq_one_letter_code
_entity_poly.pdbx_strand_id
1 'polypeptide(L)'
;MASTPPSISTQLIGLAPEVRDSHASFSDSFEGFFNAVFDGKALDPKTRAAVALAAALVLDREETVRAFLATAKQIGLGNEEIGQVAGIVEVLKLDALRRPATAAAAPVKRANTCC
;
A
#
# COMPACT_ATOMS: atom_id res chain seq x y z
N MET A 1 -4.84 -22.44 -27.43
CA MET A 1 -5.14 -21.05 -27.03
C MET A 1 -4.13 -20.66 -25.96
N ALA A 2 -3.30 -19.65 -26.19
CA ALA A 2 -2.33 -19.21 -25.20
C ALA A 2 -3.07 -18.45 -24.10
N SER A 3 -3.06 -19.01 -22.88
CA SER A 3 -3.57 -18.33 -21.69
C SER A 3 -2.67 -17.13 -21.42
N THR A 4 -3.15 -15.92 -21.65
CA THR A 4 -2.49 -14.69 -21.18
C THR A 4 -2.27 -14.85 -19.68
N PRO A 5 -1.04 -14.67 -19.15
CA PRO A 5 -0.83 -14.73 -17.72
C PRO A 5 -1.72 -13.67 -17.05
N PRO A 6 -2.41 -14.01 -15.95
CA PRO A 6 -3.27 -13.05 -15.26
C PRO A 6 -2.44 -11.83 -14.87
N SER A 7 -3.01 -10.62 -15.00
CA SER A 7 -2.27 -9.41 -14.64
C SER A 7 -1.90 -9.48 -13.15
N ILE A 8 -0.80 -8.84 -12.79
CA ILE A 8 -0.30 -8.81 -11.39
C ILE A 8 -1.41 -8.35 -10.45
N SER A 9 -2.22 -7.40 -10.92
CA SER A 9 -3.43 -6.89 -10.28
C SER A 9 -4.44 -7.99 -9.96
N THR A 10 -4.77 -8.84 -10.96
CA THR A 10 -5.70 -9.97 -10.77
C THR A 10 -5.12 -11.04 -9.85
N GLN A 11 -3.80 -11.27 -9.89
CA GLN A 11 -3.13 -12.21 -8.99
C GLN A 11 -3.16 -11.71 -7.53
N LEU A 12 -2.95 -10.42 -7.30
CA LEU A 12 -2.99 -9.81 -5.96
C LEU A 12 -4.39 -9.84 -5.36
N ILE A 13 -5.44 -9.55 -6.14
CA ILE A 13 -6.85 -9.64 -5.69
C ILE A 13 -7.22 -11.08 -5.36
N GLY A 14 -6.76 -12.05 -6.17
CA GLY A 14 -7.02 -13.48 -5.92
C GLY A 14 -6.32 -14.03 -4.67
N LEU A 15 -5.17 -13.47 -4.30
CA LEU A 15 -4.38 -13.90 -3.14
C LEU A 15 -4.79 -13.22 -1.82
N ALA A 16 -5.62 -12.17 -1.86
CA ALA A 16 -6.05 -11.41 -0.69
C ALA A 16 -7.58 -11.22 -0.66
N PRO A 17 -8.35 -12.29 -0.38
CA PRO A 17 -9.82 -12.26 -0.39
C PRO A 17 -10.40 -11.26 0.61
N GLU A 18 -9.72 -10.98 1.73
CA GLU A 18 -10.17 -9.97 2.70
C GLU A 18 -10.11 -8.53 2.18
N VAL A 19 -9.25 -8.22 1.20
CA VAL A 19 -9.25 -6.90 0.53
C VAL A 19 -10.50 -6.78 -0.35
N ARG A 20 -10.89 -7.86 -1.02
CA ARG A 20 -12.15 -7.92 -1.79
C ARG A 20 -13.36 -7.80 -0.87
N ASP A 21 -13.37 -8.56 0.23
CA ASP A 21 -14.52 -8.67 1.12
C ASP A 21 -14.67 -7.45 2.04
N SER A 22 -13.58 -6.79 2.46
CA SER A 22 -13.61 -5.48 3.15
C SER A 22 -14.16 -4.35 2.26
N HIS A 23 -14.12 -4.54 0.94
CA HIS A 23 -14.60 -3.59 -0.06
C HIS A 23 -15.79 -4.14 -0.85
N ALA A 24 -16.55 -5.09 -0.28
CA ALA A 24 -17.72 -5.69 -0.93
C ALA A 24 -18.83 -4.68 -1.32
N SER A 25 -18.80 -3.44 -0.79
CA SER A 25 -19.67 -2.34 -1.24
C SER A 25 -19.14 -1.58 -2.48
N PHE A 26 -17.96 -1.92 -2.99
CA PHE A 26 -17.30 -1.32 -4.16
C PHE A 26 -17.09 -2.37 -5.28
N SER A 27 -18.12 -3.14 -5.61
CA SER A 27 -18.00 -4.39 -6.39
C SER A 27 -17.89 -4.24 -7.92
N ASP A 28 -17.16 -3.24 -8.43
CA ASP A 28 -16.70 -3.16 -9.84
C ASP A 28 -15.68 -2.01 -9.98
N SER A 29 -15.91 -0.93 -9.25
CA SER A 29 -15.05 0.26 -9.23
C SER A 29 -13.74 0.04 -8.50
N PHE A 30 -13.70 -0.83 -7.47
CA PHE A 30 -12.46 -1.11 -6.74
C PHE A 30 -11.51 -1.98 -7.54
N GLU A 31 -11.99 -3.03 -8.21
CA GLU A 31 -11.15 -3.85 -9.08
C GLU A 31 -10.63 -3.03 -10.26
N GLY A 32 -11.47 -2.17 -10.87
CA GLY A 32 -11.04 -1.22 -11.90
C GLY A 32 -10.01 -0.20 -11.39
N PHE A 33 -10.20 0.35 -10.19
CA PHE A 33 -9.24 1.26 -9.55
C PHE A 33 -7.92 0.54 -9.23
N PHE A 34 -8.00 -0.65 -8.65
CA PHE A 34 -6.84 -1.44 -8.28
C PHE A 34 -6.05 -1.83 -9.53
N ASN A 35 -6.72 -2.33 -10.57
CA ASN A 35 -6.09 -2.58 -11.87
C ASN A 35 -5.49 -1.29 -12.46
N ALA A 36 -6.16 -0.13 -12.38
CA ALA A 36 -5.59 1.12 -12.87
C ALA A 36 -4.32 1.57 -12.12
N VAL A 37 -4.29 1.40 -10.78
CA VAL A 37 -3.13 1.71 -9.94
C VAL A 37 -1.97 0.74 -10.22
N PHE A 38 -2.28 -0.55 -10.35
CA PHE A 38 -1.29 -1.61 -10.50
C PHE A 38 -0.86 -1.87 -11.94
N ASP A 39 -1.66 -1.52 -12.95
CA ASP A 39 -1.32 -1.62 -14.38
C ASP A 39 -0.82 -0.28 -14.97
N GLY A 40 -0.77 0.78 -14.15
CA GLY A 40 -0.15 2.06 -14.51
C GLY A 40 1.32 1.89 -14.92
N LYS A 41 1.68 2.47 -16.07
CA LYS A 41 3.04 2.32 -16.68
C LYS A 41 4.10 3.29 -16.13
N ALA A 42 3.75 4.12 -15.15
CA ALA A 42 4.67 5.12 -14.60
C ALA A 42 5.84 4.51 -13.81
N LEU A 43 5.63 3.32 -13.25
CA LEU A 43 6.62 2.58 -12.49
C LEU A 43 6.85 1.21 -13.14
N ASP A 44 8.09 0.72 -13.10
CA ASP A 44 8.36 -0.65 -13.50
C ASP A 44 7.65 -1.65 -12.56
N PRO A 45 7.41 -2.90 -13.00
CA PRO A 45 6.67 -3.88 -12.21
C PRO A 45 7.30 -4.19 -10.85
N LYS A 46 8.63 -4.14 -10.76
CA LYS A 46 9.40 -4.47 -9.55
C LYS A 46 9.23 -3.36 -8.51
N THR A 47 9.36 -2.10 -8.94
CA THR A 47 9.10 -0.93 -8.08
C THR A 47 7.64 -0.87 -7.63
N ARG A 48 6.67 -1.19 -8.51
CA ARG A 48 5.25 -1.29 -8.10
C ARG A 48 5.03 -2.33 -7.00
N ALA A 49 5.61 -3.52 -7.15
CA ALA A 49 5.48 -4.57 -6.15
C ALA A 49 6.10 -4.15 -4.80
N ALA A 50 7.24 -3.44 -4.82
CA ALA A 50 7.87 -2.91 -3.61
C ALA A 50 7.00 -1.86 -2.91
N VAL A 51 6.43 -0.90 -3.66
CA VAL A 51 5.53 0.14 -3.12
C VAL A 51 4.29 -0.50 -2.51
N ALA A 52 3.74 -1.51 -3.16
CA ALA A 52 2.55 -2.20 -2.70
C ALA A 52 2.79 -3.05 -1.45
N LEU A 53 3.94 -3.72 -1.38
CA LEU A 53 4.40 -4.38 -0.16
C LEU A 53 4.58 -3.39 0.99
N ALA A 54 5.17 -2.21 0.72
CA ALA A 54 5.32 -1.16 1.72
C ALA A 54 3.96 -0.69 2.26
N ALA A 55 2.98 -0.47 1.38
CA ALA A 55 1.63 -0.09 1.77
C ALA A 55 0.96 -1.19 2.64
N ALA A 56 1.09 -2.46 2.26
CA ALA A 56 0.57 -3.58 3.03
C ALA A 56 1.20 -3.66 4.44
N LEU A 57 2.52 -3.43 4.55
CA LEU A 57 3.25 -3.43 5.82
C LEU A 57 2.84 -2.26 6.72
N VAL A 58 2.56 -1.08 6.15
CA VAL A 58 2.06 0.08 6.90
C VAL A 58 0.67 -0.20 7.47
N LEU A 59 -0.20 -0.87 6.70
CA LEU A 59 -1.56 -1.22 7.12
C LEU A 59 -1.64 -2.39 8.12
N ASP A 60 -0.51 -3.07 8.38
CA ASP A 60 -0.38 -4.17 9.35
C ASP A 60 -1.36 -5.33 9.13
N ARG A 61 -1.77 -5.54 7.87
CA ARG A 61 -2.67 -6.65 7.49
C ARG A 61 -1.86 -7.87 7.08
N GLU A 62 -1.70 -8.81 8.00
CA GLU A 62 -0.79 -9.95 7.83
C GLU A 62 -1.08 -10.77 6.55
N GLU A 63 -2.34 -11.06 6.25
CA GLU A 63 -2.70 -11.81 5.04
C GLU A 63 -2.35 -11.05 3.76
N THR A 64 -2.58 -9.73 3.76
CA THR A 64 -2.22 -8.85 2.64
C THR A 64 -0.69 -8.79 2.49
N VAL A 65 0.06 -8.67 3.59
CA VAL A 65 1.53 -8.67 3.55
C VAL A 65 2.05 -9.98 2.94
N ARG A 66 1.51 -11.14 3.35
CA ARG A 66 1.92 -12.44 2.81
C ARG A 66 1.65 -12.56 1.32
N ALA A 67 0.46 -12.15 0.86
CA ALA A 67 0.09 -12.16 -0.55
C ALA A 67 1.03 -11.27 -1.39
N PHE A 68 1.24 -10.02 -0.96
CA PHE A 68 2.08 -9.07 -1.68
C PHE A 68 3.56 -9.45 -1.63
N LEU A 69 4.04 -10.07 -0.54
CA LEU A 69 5.39 -10.61 -0.45
C LEU A 69 5.61 -11.75 -1.45
N ALA A 70 4.64 -12.66 -1.58
CA ALA A 70 4.72 -13.77 -2.53
C ALA A 70 4.77 -13.24 -3.97
N THR A 71 3.90 -12.29 -4.33
CA THR A 71 3.89 -11.66 -5.64
C THR A 71 5.16 -10.86 -5.92
N ALA A 72 5.68 -10.11 -4.94
CA ALA A 72 6.93 -9.38 -5.08
C ALA A 72 8.11 -10.32 -5.38
N LYS A 73 8.20 -11.45 -4.69
CA LYS A 73 9.22 -12.48 -4.98
C LYS A 73 9.07 -13.08 -6.38
N GLN A 74 7.84 -13.34 -6.83
CA GLN A 74 7.58 -13.85 -8.19
C GLN A 74 8.01 -12.86 -9.28
N ILE A 75 7.90 -11.55 -9.01
CA ILE A 75 8.34 -10.48 -9.92
C ILE A 75 9.87 -10.25 -9.86
N GLY A 76 10.56 -10.92 -8.92
CA GLY A 76 12.03 -10.89 -8.80
C GLY A 76 12.54 -9.88 -7.78
N LEU A 77 11.72 -9.45 -6.82
CA LEU A 77 12.17 -8.66 -5.68
C LEU A 77 13.04 -9.54 -4.77
N GLY A 78 14.30 -9.14 -4.58
CA GLY A 78 15.28 -9.86 -3.76
C GLY A 78 15.03 -9.70 -2.27
N ASN A 79 15.58 -10.61 -1.46
CA ASN A 79 15.43 -10.55 0.00
C ASN A 79 16.03 -9.27 0.60
N GLU A 80 17.09 -8.72 -0.01
CA GLU A 80 17.68 -7.45 0.42
C GLU A 80 16.73 -6.27 0.19
N GLU A 81 16.13 -6.18 -1.00
CA GLU A 81 15.15 -5.14 -1.35
C GLU A 81 13.91 -5.23 -0.46
N ILE A 82 13.43 -6.46 -0.19
CA ILE A 82 12.35 -6.70 0.77
C ILE A 82 12.73 -6.21 2.16
N GLY A 83 13.95 -6.51 2.61
CA GLY A 83 14.46 -6.05 3.91
C GLY A 83 14.56 -4.53 3.99
N GLN A 84 14.99 -3.86 2.92
CA GLN A 84 15.04 -2.40 2.84
C GLN A 84 13.63 -1.79 2.93
N VAL A 85 12.66 -2.33 2.18
CA VAL A 85 11.25 -1.89 2.25
C VAL A 85 10.70 -2.03 3.67
N ALA A 86 10.90 -3.18 4.31
CA ALA A 86 10.45 -3.42 5.67
C ALA A 86 11.12 -2.47 6.67
N GLY A 87 12.43 -2.25 6.55
CA GLY A 87 13.18 -1.33 7.40
C GLY A 87 12.70 0.12 7.27
N ILE A 88 12.42 0.59 6.04
CA ILE A 88 11.87 1.94 5.81
C ILE A 88 10.50 2.07 6.47
N VAL A 89 9.61 1.08 6.31
CA VAL A 89 8.28 1.11 6.93
C VAL A 89 8.39 1.14 8.45
N GLU A 90 9.31 0.38 9.04
CA GLU A 90 9.52 0.37 10.48
C GLU A 90 10.01 1.72 11.00
N VAL A 91 10.93 2.37 10.28
CA VAL A 91 11.38 3.74 10.60
C VAL A 91 10.20 4.73 10.55
N LEU A 92 9.30 4.61 9.56
CA LEU A 92 8.11 5.46 9.46
C LEU A 92 7.13 5.23 10.61
N LYS A 93 6.92 3.96 11.02
CA LYS A 93 6.10 3.62 12.18
C LYS A 93 6.71 4.20 13.46
N LEU A 94 8.03 4.07 13.64
CA LEU A 94 8.75 4.64 14.77
C LEU A 94 8.70 6.18 14.79
N ASP A 95 8.83 6.84 13.63
CA ASP A 95 8.66 8.30 13.53
C ASP A 95 7.24 8.72 13.93
N ALA A 96 6.21 8.00 13.47
CA ALA A 96 4.82 8.29 13.85
C ALA A 96 4.58 8.18 15.37
N LEU A 97 5.23 7.22 16.03
CA LEU A 97 5.16 7.05 17.49
C LEU A 97 5.98 8.10 18.25
N ARG A 98 7.11 8.55 17.68
CA ARG A 98 8.02 9.51 18.30
C ARG A 98 7.66 10.96 18.01
N ARG A 99 6.83 11.24 16.99
CA ARG A 99 6.33 12.58 16.71
C ARG A 99 5.50 13.01 17.93
N PRO A 100 5.97 13.98 18.73
CA PRO A 100 5.16 14.51 19.80
C PRO A 100 3.89 15.11 19.17
N ALA A 101 2.79 15.16 19.90
CA ALA A 101 1.55 15.84 19.51
C ALA A 101 1.73 17.38 19.35
N THR A 102 2.92 17.87 19.04
CA THR A 102 3.28 19.28 18.87
C THR A 102 2.85 19.87 17.53
N ALA A 103 2.21 19.09 16.64
CA ALA A 103 1.57 19.63 15.44
C ALA A 103 0.07 19.96 15.61
N ALA A 104 -0.52 19.74 16.79
CA ALA A 104 -1.92 20.03 17.09
C ALA A 104 -2.09 21.17 18.11
N ALA A 105 -1.27 22.22 18.02
CA ALA A 105 -1.50 23.45 18.79
C ALA A 105 -0.83 24.67 18.13
N ALA A 106 -1.32 25.08 16.97
CA ALA A 106 -1.27 26.50 16.64
C ALA A 106 -2.57 27.12 17.19
N PRO A 107 -2.54 27.92 18.27
CA PRO A 107 -3.72 28.65 18.69
C PRO A 107 -4.08 29.61 17.57
N VAL A 108 -5.25 29.40 16.95
CA VAL A 108 -5.88 30.39 16.08
C VAL A 108 -6.05 31.65 16.93
N LYS A 109 -5.17 32.64 16.77
CA LYS A 109 -5.37 33.99 17.31
C LYS A 109 -6.69 34.51 16.74
N ARG A 110 -7.78 34.37 17.50
CA ARG A 110 -8.96 35.21 17.31
C ARG A 110 -8.56 36.63 17.68
N ALA A 111 -8.30 37.44 16.66
CA ALA A 111 -8.21 38.89 16.81
C ALA A 111 -9.28 39.53 15.93
N ASN A 112 -10.55 39.34 16.30
CA ASN A 112 -11.62 40.27 15.95
C ASN A 112 -11.97 41.05 17.22
N THR A 113 -11.26 42.14 17.46
CA THR A 113 -11.72 43.20 18.35
C THR A 113 -12.74 44.04 17.58
N CYS A 114 -14.01 43.94 17.98
CA CYS A 114 -14.99 45.00 17.75
C CYS A 114 -14.59 46.20 18.61
N CYS A 115 -14.27 47.32 17.97
CA CYS A 115 -14.43 48.71 18.44
C CYS A 115 -14.56 49.57 17.19
#